data_AF-T1APK7-F1
#
_entry.id   AF-T1APK7-F1
#
_cell.length_a   1.000
_cell.length_b   1.000
_cell.length_c   1.000
_cell.angle_alpha   90.00
_cell.angle_beta   90.00
_cell.angle_gamma   90.00
#
_symmetry.space_group_name_H-M   'P 1'
#
loop_
_entity.id
_entity.type
_entity.pdbx_description
1 polymer ?
#
loop_
_entity_poly.entity_id
_entity_poly.type
_entity_poly.pdbx_seq_one_letter_code
_entity_poly.pdbx_strand_id
1 'polypeptide(L)'
;MTLLATDDGGYQPDEEPGLPRSIALGVAAVVGLNQHPASARGPRPIVPLAEALFSGYRPAQIEGAYGIDQLPPATPAARAVILEFASGYSQSDLDLFTATMQLPSVRPILHDVDGGANDGGTAAVDLEATLDIEWLWAMAPGCDLHVIEAPSGASDGSFGLHLVHALAEAMNLGATVVSVSYGDAESHFPPAVLTAIDAMIVRLQKTGADVFIA
;
A
#
# COMPACT_ATOMS: atom_id res chain seq x y z
N MET A 1 -9.36 -11.18 31.12
CA MET A 1 -8.19 -10.88 30.29
C MET A 1 -6.93 -11.20 31.07
N THR A 2 -6.16 -12.14 30.55
CA THR A 2 -4.82 -12.53 31.00
C THR A 2 -3.82 -12.16 29.91
N LEU A 3 -2.56 -11.94 30.27
CA LEU A 3 -1.48 -11.76 29.30
C LEU A 3 -0.78 -13.11 29.09
N LEU A 4 -0.63 -13.49 27.83
CA LEU A 4 0.16 -14.61 27.36
C LEU A 4 1.52 -14.10 26.90
N ALA A 5 2.60 -14.80 27.26
CA ALA A 5 3.92 -14.50 26.71
C ALA A 5 3.99 -14.94 25.24
N THR A 6 4.68 -14.16 24.41
CA THR A 6 4.91 -14.46 22.98
C THR A 6 6.34 -14.96 22.75
N ASP A 7 6.56 -15.65 21.63
CA ASP A 7 7.86 -16.30 21.33
C ASP A 7 9.01 -15.31 21.11
N ASP A 8 8.70 -14.06 20.79
CA ASP A 8 9.64 -12.94 20.66
C ASP A 8 9.96 -12.24 21.99
N GLY A 9 9.41 -12.74 23.11
CA GLY A 9 9.61 -12.17 24.45
C GLY A 9 8.64 -11.05 24.82
N GLY A 10 7.61 -10.81 24.00
CA GLY A 10 6.51 -9.90 24.28
C GLY A 10 5.37 -10.51 25.10
N TYR A 11 4.24 -9.78 25.16
CA TYR A 11 2.99 -10.23 25.76
C TYR A 11 1.81 -9.84 24.88
N GLN A 12 0.80 -10.70 24.82
CA GLN A 12 -0.48 -10.44 24.14
C GLN A 12 -1.66 -10.84 25.04
N PRO A 13 -2.83 -10.18 24.93
CA PRO A 13 -4.01 -10.59 25.68
C PRO A 13 -4.60 -11.90 25.13
N ASP A 14 -5.17 -12.72 26.01
CA ASP A 14 -5.86 -13.98 25.66
C ASP A 14 -7.25 -13.76 25.05
N GLU A 15 -7.78 -12.55 25.14
CA GLU A 15 -9.07 -12.11 24.59
C GLU A 15 -9.03 -10.61 24.25
N GLU A 16 -10.00 -10.14 23.46
CA GLU A 16 -10.10 -8.72 23.10
C GLU A 16 -10.30 -7.84 24.37
N PRO A 17 -9.51 -6.77 24.56
CA PRO A 17 -9.63 -5.92 25.75
C PRO A 17 -10.95 -5.15 25.78
N GLY A 18 -11.61 -5.16 26.94
CA GLY A 18 -12.76 -4.30 27.21
C GLY A 18 -12.33 -2.86 27.57
N LEU A 19 -13.05 -1.86 27.04
CA LEU A 19 -12.84 -0.45 27.38
C LEU A 19 -13.87 0.06 28.40
N PRO A 20 -13.49 0.92 29.37
CA PRO A 20 -14.44 1.64 30.20
C PRO A 20 -15.46 2.42 29.37
N ARG A 21 -16.73 2.43 29.80
CA ARG A 21 -17.83 3.09 29.08
C ARG A 21 -17.59 4.58 28.80
N SER A 22 -16.79 5.24 29.63
CA SER A 22 -16.43 6.65 29.48
C SER A 22 -15.57 6.95 28.25
N ILE A 23 -14.79 5.98 27.76
CA ILE A 23 -13.90 6.15 26.60
C ILE A 23 -14.30 5.29 25.41
N ALA A 24 -15.12 4.25 25.63
CA ALA A 24 -15.51 3.30 24.58
C ALA A 24 -16.16 3.97 23.35
N LEU A 25 -16.88 5.08 23.52
CA LEU A 25 -17.49 5.82 22.40
C LEU A 25 -16.48 6.61 21.53
N GLY A 26 -15.28 6.88 22.05
CA GLY A 26 -14.25 7.64 21.37
C GLY A 26 -13.14 6.79 20.73
N VAL A 27 -13.19 5.47 20.90
CA VAL A 27 -12.18 4.53 20.39
C VAL A 27 -12.84 3.64 19.35
N ALA A 28 -12.37 3.73 18.10
CA ALA A 28 -12.86 2.87 17.03
C ALA A 28 -12.38 1.42 17.20
N ALA A 29 -11.11 1.25 17.55
CA ALA A 29 -10.49 -0.06 17.79
C ALA A 29 -9.21 0.10 18.64
N VAL A 30 -8.80 -0.99 19.29
CA VAL A 30 -7.47 -1.14 19.90
C VAL A 30 -6.71 -2.17 19.07
N VAL A 31 -5.65 -1.73 18.39
CA VAL A 31 -4.85 -2.56 17.49
C VAL A 31 -3.42 -2.68 17.99
N GLY A 32 -2.70 -3.70 17.51
CA GLY A 32 -1.29 -3.93 17.87
C GLY A 32 -1.04 -4.67 19.19
N LEU A 33 -2.10 -5.10 19.89
CA LEU A 33 -1.96 -5.93 21.10
C LEU A 33 -1.81 -7.43 20.81
N ASN A 34 -2.11 -7.86 19.59
CA ASN A 34 -2.06 -9.25 19.17
C ASN A 34 -0.85 -9.51 18.26
N GLN A 35 -0.08 -10.57 18.52
CA GLN A 35 1.14 -10.92 17.80
C GLN A 35 1.11 -12.32 17.16
N HIS A 36 -0.07 -12.88 16.87
CA HIS A 36 -0.14 -14.13 16.11
C HIS A 36 0.61 -13.99 14.78
N PRO A 37 1.51 -14.93 14.41
CA PRO A 37 2.23 -14.89 13.14
C PRO A 37 1.26 -15.14 11.96
N ALA A 38 1.51 -14.49 10.84
CA ALA A 38 0.80 -14.77 9.59
C ALA A 38 1.73 -14.71 8.37
N SER A 39 1.20 -15.15 7.25
CA SER A 39 1.92 -15.37 6.01
C SER A 39 1.50 -14.30 5.00
N ALA A 40 2.26 -13.21 4.89
CA ALA A 40 2.07 -12.26 3.81
C ALA A 40 2.19 -12.95 2.44
N ARG A 41 1.25 -12.70 1.54
CA ARG A 41 1.36 -13.12 0.14
C ARG A 41 1.70 -11.93 -0.73
N GLY A 42 2.91 -11.93 -1.27
CA GLY A 42 3.29 -11.06 -2.36
C GLY A 42 2.76 -11.56 -3.71
N PRO A 43 3.03 -10.81 -4.79
CA PRO A 43 2.67 -11.18 -6.15
C PRO A 43 3.17 -12.57 -6.52
N ARG A 44 2.40 -13.29 -7.34
CA ARG A 44 2.86 -14.58 -7.87
C ARG A 44 3.90 -14.34 -8.96
N PRO A 45 5.05 -15.03 -8.95
CA PRO A 45 6.02 -14.93 -10.03
C PRO A 45 5.37 -15.25 -11.37
N ILE A 46 5.58 -14.39 -12.37
CA ILE A 46 5.23 -14.73 -13.76
C ILE A 46 6.22 -15.79 -14.22
N VAL A 47 5.72 -17.00 -14.46
CA VAL A 47 6.50 -18.05 -15.14
C VAL A 47 6.58 -17.64 -16.62
N PRO A 48 7.78 -17.49 -17.22
CA PRO A 48 7.90 -17.23 -18.64
C PRO A 48 7.26 -18.40 -19.41
N LEU A 49 6.16 -18.15 -20.10
CA LEU A 49 5.64 -19.11 -21.07
C LEU A 49 6.69 -19.18 -22.19
N ALA A 50 7.25 -20.38 -22.41
CA ALA A 50 8.17 -20.60 -23.51
C ALA A 50 7.53 -20.09 -24.81
N GLU A 51 8.26 -19.20 -25.51
CA GLU A 51 7.88 -18.53 -26.75
C GLU A 51 6.89 -17.36 -26.57
N ALA A 52 7.45 -16.16 -26.33
CA ALA A 52 6.71 -14.89 -26.28
C ALA A 52 6.11 -14.53 -27.66
N LEU A 53 4.97 -15.13 -28.00
CA LEU A 53 4.08 -14.66 -29.06
C LEU A 53 3.20 -13.47 -28.59
N PHE A 54 3.21 -13.17 -27.30
CA PHE A 54 2.52 -12.04 -26.70
C PHE A 54 3.54 -11.11 -26.04
N SER A 55 3.69 -9.90 -26.58
CA SER A 55 4.18 -8.76 -25.80
C SER A 55 3.05 -8.30 -24.89
N GLY A 56 3.32 -8.08 -23.60
CA GLY A 56 2.34 -7.48 -22.68
C GLY A 56 1.80 -6.13 -23.19
N TYR A 57 0.73 -5.63 -22.56
CA TYR A 57 0.15 -4.34 -22.93
C TYR A 57 1.05 -3.17 -22.53
N ARG A 58 1.17 -2.19 -23.42
CA ARG A 58 1.82 -0.91 -23.15
C ARG A 58 0.82 0.11 -22.60
N PRO A 59 1.27 1.14 -21.86
CA PRO A 59 0.41 2.20 -21.36
C PRO A 59 -0.55 2.77 -22.39
N ALA A 60 -0.07 3.18 -23.57
CA ALA A 60 -0.92 3.74 -24.63
C ALA A 60 -2.03 2.77 -25.11
N GLN A 61 -1.81 1.46 -25.02
CA GLN A 61 -2.84 0.48 -25.38
C GLN A 61 -3.92 0.40 -24.31
N ILE A 62 -3.54 0.52 -23.03
CA ILE A 62 -4.48 0.58 -21.90
C ILE A 62 -5.23 1.90 -21.90
N GLU A 63 -4.55 3.03 -22.14
CA GLU A 63 -5.17 4.35 -22.25
C GLU A 63 -6.24 4.37 -23.33
N GLY A 64 -5.90 3.90 -24.55
CA GLY A 64 -6.86 3.85 -25.65
C GLY A 64 -8.00 2.84 -25.43
N ALA A 65 -7.73 1.73 -24.74
CA ALA A 65 -8.76 0.73 -24.44
C ALA A 65 -9.81 1.24 -23.45
N TYR A 66 -9.41 2.05 -22.47
CA TYR A 66 -10.29 2.61 -21.44
C TYR A 66 -10.68 4.08 -21.68
N GLY A 67 -10.26 4.67 -22.79
CA GLY A 67 -10.58 6.07 -23.15
C GLY A 67 -9.92 7.11 -22.25
N ILE A 68 -8.80 6.77 -21.60
CA ILE A 68 -8.01 7.69 -20.76
C ILE A 68 -7.36 8.76 -21.63
N ASP A 69 -6.96 8.38 -22.85
CA ASP A 69 -6.40 9.28 -23.88
C ASP A 69 -7.38 10.37 -24.35
N GLN A 70 -8.66 10.22 -24.04
CA GLN A 70 -9.73 11.18 -24.34
C GLN A 70 -10.08 12.09 -23.15
N LEU A 71 -9.52 11.83 -21.97
CA LEU A 71 -9.72 12.67 -20.81
C LEU A 71 -8.90 13.97 -20.94
N PRO A 72 -9.37 15.08 -20.34
CA PRO A 72 -8.54 16.27 -20.22
C PRO A 72 -7.24 15.92 -19.49
N PRO A 73 -6.09 16.55 -19.83
CA PRO A 73 -4.83 16.30 -19.14
C PRO A 73 -5.02 16.43 -17.63
N ALA A 74 -4.42 15.49 -16.88
CA ALA A 74 -4.45 15.53 -15.43
C ALA A 74 -3.97 16.91 -14.96
N THR A 75 -4.80 17.59 -14.16
CA THR A 75 -4.37 18.85 -13.55
C THR A 75 -3.27 18.52 -12.53
N PRO A 76 -2.14 19.25 -12.47
CA PRO A 76 -1.03 19.04 -11.52
C PRO A 76 -1.36 19.21 -10.02
N ALA A 77 -2.60 18.97 -9.61
CA ALA A 77 -3.09 19.15 -8.26
C ALA A 77 -3.32 17.84 -7.50
N ALA A 78 -3.35 16.68 -8.19
CA ALA A 78 -3.54 15.41 -7.51
C ALA A 78 -2.25 15.00 -6.80
N ARG A 79 -2.32 14.90 -5.46
CA ARG A 79 -1.32 14.21 -4.64
C ARG A 79 -1.70 12.74 -4.58
N ALA A 80 -0.93 11.93 -5.30
CA ALA A 80 -1.10 10.48 -5.36
C ALA A 80 -0.13 9.83 -4.37
N VAL A 81 -0.65 8.95 -3.53
CA VAL A 81 0.14 8.21 -2.54
C VAL A 81 -0.02 6.71 -2.80
N ILE A 82 1.08 6.02 -3.03
CA ILE A 82 1.14 4.55 -3.11
C ILE A 82 1.59 4.03 -1.76
N LEU A 83 0.90 3.01 -1.22
CA LEU A 83 1.29 2.34 0.03
C LEU A 83 1.95 1.00 -0.28
N GLU A 84 3.21 0.86 0.10
CA GLU A 84 4.08 -0.28 -0.19
C GLU A 84 4.53 -0.98 1.09
N PHE A 85 4.72 -2.31 0.97
CA PHE A 85 5.02 -3.17 2.11
C PHE A 85 6.14 -4.20 1.84
N ALA A 86 6.85 -4.05 0.72
CA ALA A 86 7.82 -5.02 0.21
C ALA A 86 9.16 -4.38 -0.17
N SER A 87 9.71 -3.55 0.72
CA SER A 87 11.12 -3.14 0.72
C SER A 87 11.58 -2.18 -0.40
N GLY A 88 10.68 -1.55 -1.16
CA GLY A 88 11.06 -0.47 -2.07
C GLY A 88 10.97 -0.74 -3.56
N TYR A 89 11.51 0.21 -4.33
CA TYR A 89 11.43 0.28 -5.79
C TYR A 89 12.79 0.57 -6.43
N SER A 90 12.96 0.13 -7.69
CA SER A 90 14.18 0.32 -8.47
C SER A 90 14.12 1.59 -9.31
N GLN A 91 14.87 2.62 -8.91
CA GLN A 91 14.91 3.88 -9.67
C GLN A 91 15.46 3.71 -11.10
N SER A 92 16.36 2.74 -11.31
CA SER A 92 16.89 2.43 -12.64
C SER A 92 15.84 1.81 -13.55
N ASP A 93 14.94 1.00 -13.02
CA ASP A 93 13.86 0.40 -13.80
C ASP A 93 12.81 1.46 -14.16
N LEU A 94 12.47 2.36 -13.23
CA LEU A 94 11.63 3.52 -13.52
C LEU A 94 12.20 4.40 -14.64
N ASP A 95 13.52 4.62 -14.63
CA ASP A 95 14.22 5.37 -15.70
C ASP A 95 14.14 4.65 -17.04
N LEU A 96 14.35 3.33 -17.06
CA LEU A 96 14.25 2.51 -18.26
C LEU A 96 12.81 2.47 -18.80
N PHE A 97 11.83 2.30 -17.93
CA PHE A 97 10.41 2.25 -18.29
C PHE A 97 9.96 3.58 -18.90
N THR A 98 10.21 4.70 -18.22
CA THR A 98 9.80 6.02 -18.71
C THR A 98 10.47 6.35 -20.06
N ALA A 99 11.75 6.03 -20.24
CA ALA A 99 12.43 6.17 -21.53
C ALA A 99 11.83 5.27 -22.64
N THR A 100 11.52 4.01 -22.30
CA THR A 100 10.96 3.03 -23.25
C THR A 100 9.55 3.40 -23.69
N MET A 101 8.75 3.94 -22.77
CA MET A 101 7.35 4.34 -22.99
C MET A 101 7.22 5.81 -23.43
N GLN A 102 8.33 6.54 -23.56
CA GLN A 102 8.36 7.97 -23.94
C GLN A 102 7.58 8.88 -22.96
N LEU A 103 7.63 8.54 -21.67
CA LEU A 103 7.04 9.30 -20.57
C LEU A 103 8.08 10.26 -19.95
N PRO A 104 7.65 11.34 -19.27
CA PRO A 104 8.53 12.12 -18.42
C PRO A 104 9.21 11.25 -17.36
N SER A 105 10.46 11.56 -17.01
CA SER A 105 11.16 10.88 -15.91
C SER A 105 10.40 11.04 -14.59
N VAL A 106 10.35 9.99 -13.78
CA VAL A 106 9.69 9.99 -12.47
C VAL A 106 10.70 9.85 -11.33
N ARG A 107 10.47 10.59 -10.24
CA ARG A 107 11.20 10.50 -8.97
C ARG A 107 10.19 10.63 -7.83
N PRO A 108 9.66 9.52 -7.30
CA PRO A 108 8.69 9.58 -6.19
C PRO A 108 9.31 10.19 -4.92
N ILE A 109 8.48 10.84 -4.11
CA ILE A 109 8.88 11.28 -2.76
C ILE A 109 8.60 10.12 -1.79
N LEU A 110 9.66 9.52 -1.25
CA LEU A 110 9.59 8.41 -0.31
C LEU A 110 9.32 8.89 1.12
N HIS A 111 8.44 8.19 1.83
CA HIS A 111 8.13 8.37 3.25
C HIS A 111 8.30 7.04 3.98
N ASP A 112 8.98 7.07 5.12
CA ASP A 112 9.16 5.93 6.02
C ASP A 112 8.01 5.91 7.04
N VAL A 113 7.31 4.77 7.12
CA VAL A 113 6.42 4.44 8.22
C VAL A 113 6.94 3.17 8.91
N ASP A 114 7.05 3.23 10.24
CA ASP A 114 7.45 2.10 11.09
C ASP A 114 8.81 1.46 10.73
N GLY A 115 9.73 2.22 10.14
CA GLY A 115 11.05 1.74 9.71
C GLY A 115 11.06 1.13 8.32
N GLY A 116 10.02 1.35 7.52
CA GLY A 116 9.99 1.01 6.10
C GLY A 116 11.00 1.86 5.33
N ALA A 117 11.66 1.24 4.36
CA ALA A 117 12.69 1.90 3.56
C ALA A 117 12.72 1.34 2.15
N ASN A 118 13.14 2.17 1.20
CA ASN A 118 13.48 1.69 -0.13
C ASN A 118 14.89 1.10 -0.13
N ASP A 119 14.99 -0.20 -0.36
CA ASP A 119 16.25 -0.94 -0.45
C ASP A 119 16.90 -0.92 -1.85
N GLY A 120 16.22 -0.29 -2.82
CA GLY A 120 16.62 -0.22 -4.21
C GLY A 120 15.91 -1.21 -5.14
N GLY A 121 14.92 -1.96 -4.65
CA GLY A 121 14.16 -2.92 -5.45
C GLY A 121 15.00 -4.13 -5.84
N THR A 122 15.74 -4.69 -4.88
CA THR A 122 16.80 -5.67 -5.15
C THR A 122 16.33 -7.12 -5.16
N ALA A 123 15.16 -7.41 -4.60
CA ALA A 123 14.52 -8.71 -4.54
C ALA A 123 13.32 -8.79 -5.48
N ALA A 124 12.95 -10.03 -5.85
CA ALA A 124 11.82 -10.26 -6.76
C ALA A 124 10.45 -9.85 -6.17
N VAL A 125 10.35 -9.73 -4.83
CA VAL A 125 9.13 -9.25 -4.16
C VAL A 125 8.97 -7.73 -4.27
N ASP A 126 10.07 -7.01 -4.46
CA ASP A 126 10.13 -5.55 -4.60
C ASP A 126 9.70 -5.08 -6.01
N LEU A 127 9.34 -6.02 -6.89
CA LEU A 127 8.79 -5.71 -8.21
C LEU A 127 7.44 -5.00 -8.11
N GLU A 128 6.69 -5.18 -7.02
CA GLU A 128 5.36 -4.56 -6.85
C GLU A 128 5.45 -3.04 -6.78
N ALA A 129 6.32 -2.49 -5.92
CA ALA A 129 6.44 -1.04 -5.80
C ALA A 129 6.90 -0.39 -7.10
N THR A 130 7.84 -1.03 -7.81
CA THR A 130 8.26 -0.57 -9.14
C THR A 130 7.08 -0.58 -10.12
N LEU A 131 6.30 -1.68 -10.16
CA LEU A 131 5.14 -1.82 -11.03
C LEU A 131 4.06 -0.76 -10.75
N ASP A 132 3.73 -0.53 -9.49
CA ASP A 132 2.69 0.42 -9.08
C ASP A 132 3.08 1.86 -9.45
N ILE A 133 4.35 2.24 -9.22
CA ILE A 133 4.88 3.54 -9.62
C ILE A 133 4.86 3.69 -11.16
N GLU A 134 5.30 2.68 -11.91
CA GLU A 134 5.32 2.70 -13.38
C GLU A 134 3.92 2.94 -13.96
N TRP A 135 2.93 2.18 -13.51
CA TRP A 135 1.57 2.27 -14.06
C TRP A 135 0.83 3.51 -13.60
N LEU A 136 0.97 3.92 -12.33
CA LEU A 136 0.37 5.16 -11.86
C LEU A 136 0.95 6.34 -12.64
N TRP A 137 2.28 6.42 -12.77
CA TRP A 137 2.93 7.50 -13.49
C TRP A 137 2.60 7.50 -14.98
N ALA A 138 2.43 6.33 -15.59
CA ALA A 138 2.05 6.21 -16.99
C ALA A 138 0.65 6.76 -17.26
N MET A 139 -0.31 6.57 -16.35
CA MET A 139 -1.68 7.08 -16.51
C MET A 139 -1.83 8.55 -16.09
N ALA A 140 -1.01 9.02 -15.14
CA ALA A 140 -1.09 10.37 -14.60
C ALA A 140 0.29 11.06 -14.51
N PRO A 141 0.97 11.27 -15.65
CA PRO A 141 2.28 11.92 -15.65
C PRO A 141 2.14 13.37 -15.16
N GLY A 142 2.86 13.71 -14.09
CA GLY A 142 2.83 15.05 -13.49
C GLY A 142 1.95 15.20 -12.25
N CYS A 143 1.40 14.11 -11.71
CA CYS A 143 0.89 14.12 -10.34
C CYS A 143 2.02 14.36 -9.32
N ASP A 144 1.66 14.86 -8.13
CA ASP A 144 2.57 14.93 -6.98
C ASP A 144 2.64 13.53 -6.36
N LEU A 145 3.63 12.73 -6.80
CA LEU A 145 3.72 11.31 -6.49
C LEU A 145 4.54 11.04 -5.23
N HIS A 146 3.88 10.44 -4.24
CA HIS A 146 4.46 9.99 -2.99
C HIS A 146 4.37 8.46 -2.89
N VAL A 147 5.37 7.86 -2.26
CA VAL A 147 5.40 6.43 -1.90
C VAL A 147 5.62 6.36 -0.39
N ILE A 148 4.74 5.65 0.31
CA ILE A 148 4.93 5.31 1.71
C ILE A 148 5.38 3.86 1.77
N GLU A 149 6.56 3.62 2.33
CA GLU A 149 7.05 2.27 2.63
C GLU A 149 6.81 1.96 4.10
N ALA A 150 6.24 0.79 4.37
CA ALA A 150 6.09 0.24 5.70
C ALA A 150 6.48 -1.24 5.73
N PRO A 151 6.75 -1.83 6.90
CA PRO A 151 7.00 -3.27 6.96
C PRO A 151 5.74 -4.08 6.58
N SER A 152 5.90 -5.17 5.84
CA SER A 152 4.83 -6.18 5.66
C SER A 152 4.41 -6.86 6.95
N GLY A 153 5.18 -6.72 8.03
CA GLY A 153 4.92 -7.34 9.31
C GLY A 153 5.20 -8.85 9.31
N ALA A 154 5.12 -9.45 10.49
CA ALA A 154 5.23 -10.89 10.68
C ALA A 154 3.84 -11.58 10.68
N SER A 155 2.77 -10.81 10.46
CA SER A 155 1.38 -11.29 10.51
C SER A 155 0.34 -10.35 9.93
N ASP A 156 -0.89 -10.81 9.68
CA ASP A 156 -2.01 -9.98 9.22
C ASP A 156 -2.39 -8.92 10.26
N GLY A 157 -2.22 -9.22 11.54
CA GLY A 157 -2.39 -8.25 12.63
C GLY A 157 -1.35 -7.13 12.59
N SER A 158 -0.07 -7.47 12.38
CA SER A 158 1.02 -6.49 12.30
C SER A 158 1.03 -5.75 10.95
N PHE A 159 0.81 -6.44 9.84
CA PHE A 159 0.55 -5.87 8.52
C PHE A 159 -0.59 -4.86 8.58
N GLY A 160 -1.75 -5.24 9.12
CA GLY A 160 -2.89 -4.34 9.20
C GLY A 160 -2.65 -3.14 10.13
N LEU A 161 -1.80 -3.29 11.16
CA LEU A 161 -1.33 -2.15 11.97
C LEU A 161 -0.47 -1.19 11.13
N HIS A 162 0.52 -1.71 10.40
CA HIS A 162 1.35 -0.91 9.50
C HIS A 162 0.52 -0.23 8.41
N LEU A 163 -0.50 -0.91 7.86
CA LEU A 163 -1.46 -0.32 6.93
C LEU A 163 -2.25 0.84 7.56
N VAL A 164 -2.71 0.70 8.81
CA VAL A 164 -3.38 1.79 9.54
C VAL A 164 -2.46 3.00 9.71
N HIS A 165 -1.18 2.79 10.03
CA HIS A 165 -0.20 3.86 10.14
C HIS A 165 0.10 4.51 8.78
N ALA A 166 0.25 3.71 7.72
CA ALA A 166 0.47 4.18 6.37
C ALA A 166 -0.71 5.01 5.83
N LEU A 167 -1.96 4.58 6.09
CA LEU A 167 -3.17 5.35 5.78
C LEU A 167 -3.23 6.66 6.58
N ALA A 168 -2.76 6.66 7.83
CA ALA A 168 -2.68 7.88 8.62
C ALA A 168 -1.66 8.86 8.05
N GLU A 169 -0.51 8.36 7.59
CA GLU A 169 0.50 9.20 6.97
C GLU A 169 0.05 9.74 5.60
N ALA A 170 -0.63 8.94 4.78
CA ALA A 170 -1.26 9.42 3.55
C ALA A 170 -2.22 10.59 3.82
N MET A 171 -2.99 10.53 4.91
CA MET A 171 -3.87 11.63 5.33
C MET A 171 -3.09 12.87 5.75
N ASN A 172 -1.98 12.71 6.49
CA ASN A 172 -1.12 13.82 6.92
C ASN A 172 -0.47 14.53 5.73
N LEU A 173 -0.06 13.76 4.72
CA LEU A 173 0.47 14.28 3.46
C LEU A 173 -0.60 15.02 2.64
N GLY A 174 -1.88 14.90 3.00
CA GLY A 174 -2.99 15.47 2.25
C GLY A 174 -3.20 14.75 0.92
N ALA A 175 -3.13 13.42 0.94
CA ALA A 175 -3.43 12.59 -0.22
C ALA A 175 -4.80 12.95 -0.80
N THR A 176 -4.87 13.03 -2.13
CA THR A 176 -6.14 13.11 -2.87
C THR A 176 -6.50 11.77 -3.49
N VAL A 177 -5.50 10.91 -3.72
CA VAL A 177 -5.66 9.54 -4.20
C VAL A 177 -4.70 8.66 -3.41
N VAL A 178 -5.19 7.54 -2.90
CA VAL A 178 -4.38 6.51 -2.24
C VAL A 178 -4.57 5.18 -2.99
N SER A 179 -3.46 4.54 -3.36
CA SER A 179 -3.44 3.22 -4.01
C SER A 179 -2.73 2.19 -3.13
N VAL A 180 -3.32 1.00 -2.99
CA VAL A 180 -2.79 -0.09 -2.18
C VAL A 180 -2.95 -1.41 -2.94
N SER A 181 -1.85 -2.08 -3.25
CA SER A 181 -1.85 -3.38 -3.98
C SER A 181 -1.53 -4.57 -3.07
N TYR A 182 -1.91 -4.47 -1.80
CA TYR A 182 -1.66 -5.50 -0.78
C TYR A 182 -2.93 -5.85 -0.02
N GLY A 183 -3.06 -7.12 0.34
CA GLY A 183 -4.15 -7.63 1.15
C GLY A 183 -4.07 -9.14 1.37
N ASP A 184 -4.96 -9.64 2.22
CA ASP A 184 -5.25 -11.07 2.37
C ASP A 184 -6.74 -11.25 2.69
N ALA A 185 -7.21 -12.49 2.84
CA ALA A 185 -8.60 -12.76 3.20
C ALA A 185 -8.97 -12.06 4.53
N GLU A 186 -10.09 -11.34 4.56
CA GLU A 186 -10.58 -10.63 5.75
C GLU A 186 -10.64 -11.54 7.00
N SER A 187 -10.94 -12.83 6.82
CA SER A 187 -10.98 -13.81 7.91
C SER A 187 -9.63 -14.08 8.59
N HIS A 188 -8.51 -13.69 7.98
CA HIS A 188 -7.18 -13.81 8.59
C HIS A 188 -6.84 -12.59 9.46
N PHE A 189 -7.50 -11.46 9.26
CA PHE A 189 -7.27 -10.26 10.05
C PHE A 189 -8.03 -10.30 11.39
N PRO A 190 -7.42 -9.81 12.48
CA PRO A 190 -8.14 -9.57 13.72
C PRO A 190 -9.31 -8.58 13.49
N PRO A 191 -10.51 -8.80 14.07
CA PRO A 191 -11.66 -7.92 13.86
C PRO A 191 -11.40 -6.43 14.22
N ALA A 192 -10.61 -6.19 15.27
CA ALA A 192 -10.22 -4.83 15.66
C ALA A 192 -9.35 -4.14 14.60
N VAL A 193 -8.49 -4.90 13.90
CA VAL A 193 -7.65 -4.38 12.82
C VAL A 193 -8.49 -4.01 11.60
N LEU A 194 -9.43 -4.86 11.20
CA LEU A 194 -10.39 -4.53 10.14
C LEU A 194 -11.21 -3.26 10.47
N THR A 195 -11.66 -3.14 11.72
CA THR A 195 -12.39 -1.95 12.19
C THR A 195 -11.52 -0.70 12.13
N ALA A 196 -10.22 -0.81 12.45
CA ALA A 196 -9.28 0.31 12.35
C ALA A 196 -9.00 0.71 10.90
N ILE A 197 -8.82 -0.25 10.00
CA ILE A 197 -8.62 -0.01 8.57
C ILE A 197 -9.84 0.71 7.99
N ASP A 198 -11.06 0.20 8.22
CA ASP A 198 -12.32 0.83 7.79
C ASP A 198 -12.44 2.26 8.31
N ALA A 199 -12.20 2.48 9.61
CA ALA A 199 -12.24 3.81 10.20
C ALA A 199 -11.22 4.78 9.57
N MET A 200 -10.03 4.31 9.19
CA MET A 200 -9.02 5.12 8.52
C MET A 200 -9.39 5.46 7.08
N ILE A 201 -9.92 4.50 6.33
CA ILE A 201 -10.42 4.72 4.96
C ILE A 201 -11.56 5.75 4.99
N VAL A 202 -12.53 5.60 5.91
CA VAL A 202 -13.62 6.58 6.08
C VAL A 202 -13.09 7.97 6.45
N ARG A 203 -12.01 8.06 7.23
CA ARG A 203 -11.38 9.36 7.57
C ARG A 203 -10.70 10.00 6.37
N LEU A 204 -9.97 9.24 5.56
CA LEU A 204 -9.38 9.70 4.31
C LEU A 204 -10.46 10.18 3.32
N GLN A 205 -11.53 9.41 3.14
CA GLN A 205 -12.64 9.81 2.27
C GLN A 205 -13.31 11.12 2.72
N LYS A 206 -13.36 11.40 4.03
CA LYS A 206 -13.85 12.68 4.56
C LYS A 206 -12.95 13.87 4.24
N THR A 207 -11.68 13.67 3.90
CA THR A 207 -10.82 14.74 3.36
C THR A 207 -11.02 14.97 1.87
N GLY A 208 -11.85 14.15 1.21
CA GLY A 208 -12.06 14.16 -0.24
C GLY A 208 -11.08 13.27 -1.00
N ALA A 209 -10.36 12.39 -0.32
CA ALA A 209 -9.45 11.44 -0.96
C ALA A 209 -10.19 10.21 -1.50
N ASP A 210 -9.83 9.76 -2.69
CA ASP A 210 -10.23 8.46 -3.21
C ASP A 210 -9.23 7.38 -2.78
N VAL A 211 -9.71 6.22 -2.34
CA VAL A 211 -8.88 5.11 -1.86
C VAL A 211 -9.19 3.86 -2.69
N PHE A 212 -8.15 3.29 -3.30
CA PHE A 212 -8.22 2.09 -4.14
C PHE A 212 -7.39 0.98 -3.51
N ILE A 213 -7.98 -0.20 -3.33
CA ILE A 213 -7.34 -1.39 -2.74
C ILE A 213 -7.62 -2.58 -3.67
N ALA A 214 -6.58 -3.33 -4.03
CA ALA A 214 -6.65 -4.51 -4.90
C ALA A 214 -7.20 -5.77 -4.21
#